data_AF-A0A2N9JE47-F1
#
_entry.id   AF-A0A2N9JE47-F1
#
_cell.length_a   1.000
_cell.length_b   1.000
_cell.length_c   1.000
_cell.angle_alpha   90.00
_cell.angle_beta   90.00
_cell.angle_gamma   90.00
#
_symmetry.space_group_name_H-M   'P 1'
#
loop_
_entity.id
_entity.type
_entity.pdbx_description
1 polymer ?
#
loop_
_entity_poly.entity_id
_entity_poly.type
_entity_poly.pdbx_seq_one_letter_code
_entity_poly.pdbx_strand_id
1 'polypeptide(L)'
;MDAALAGADRLTRKGFPVHGLLCHGSYWQRAVTRLLLEVDQVFLDLTGFHPDHRGTAFELQAALDLVDVGRLRLIAGAECDQLFLVAQLRAAWRAMLPGSPNARSGSRTLTLHVG
;
A
#
# COMPACT_ATOMS: atom_id res chain seq x y z
N MET A 1 -15.80 8.01 28.71
CA MET A 1 -16.48 6.75 28.38
C MET A 1 -15.37 5.75 28.06
N ASP A 2 -14.68 5.36 29.13
CA ASP A 2 -13.60 4.38 29.18
C ASP A 2 -14.25 3.02 29.41
N ALA A 3 -14.08 2.08 28.47
CA ALA A 3 -14.17 0.61 28.67
C ALA A 3 -14.30 -0.15 27.32
N ALA A 4 -13.37 0.05 26.38
CA ALA A 4 -13.27 -0.83 25.20
C ALA A 4 -11.85 -1.35 24.92
N LEU A 5 -10.93 -1.15 25.87
CA LEU A 5 -9.53 -1.62 25.78
C LEU A 5 -9.13 -2.45 27.01
N ALA A 6 -10.01 -3.36 27.45
CA ALA A 6 -9.71 -4.26 28.55
C ALA A 6 -9.69 -5.72 28.08
N GLY A 7 -8.47 -6.23 27.87
CA GLY A 7 -8.04 -7.54 28.37
C GLY A 7 -8.83 -8.78 27.95
N ALA A 8 -8.55 -9.28 26.75
CA ALA A 8 -8.53 -10.70 26.41
C ALA A 8 -7.64 -10.79 25.16
N ASP A 9 -6.39 -11.25 25.18
CA ASP A 9 -5.95 -12.57 25.60
C ASP A 9 -4.40 -12.52 25.51
N ARG A 10 -3.75 -12.20 26.63
CA ARG A 10 -2.28 -12.24 26.73
C ARG A 10 -1.91 -13.68 27.02
N LEU A 11 -1.21 -14.32 26.09
CA LEU A 11 -0.55 -15.64 26.14
C LEU A 11 -1.26 -16.72 25.30
N THR A 12 -1.07 -16.72 23.97
CA THR A 12 -0.84 -17.92 23.10
C THR A 12 -1.04 -17.67 21.57
N ARG A 13 -0.40 -16.64 20.98
CA ARG A 13 -0.19 -16.62 19.51
C ARG A 13 1.27 -16.31 19.19
N LYS A 14 2.00 -17.27 18.62
CA LYS A 14 3.17 -16.98 17.79
C LYS A 14 2.67 -16.21 16.57
N GLY A 15 2.59 -14.90 16.67
CA GLY A 15 2.10 -14.06 15.58
C GLY A 15 2.17 -12.59 15.95
N PHE A 16 2.37 -11.75 14.95
CA PHE A 16 2.26 -10.30 15.11
C PHE A 16 0.77 -9.94 15.23
N PRO A 17 0.38 -9.05 16.17
CA PRO A 17 -1.00 -8.60 16.28
C PRO A 17 -1.41 -7.92 14.97
N VAL A 18 -2.48 -8.43 14.36
CA VAL A 18 -3.03 -7.86 13.11
C VAL A 18 -4.07 -6.83 13.49
N HIS A 19 -3.79 -5.56 13.18
CA HIS A 19 -4.75 -4.47 13.27
C HIS A 19 -5.25 -4.13 11.87
N GLY A 20 -6.43 -4.62 11.51
CA GLY A 20 -7.07 -4.39 10.21
C GLY A 20 -8.25 -3.42 10.30
N LEU A 21 -8.46 -2.63 9.25
CA LEU A 21 -9.68 -1.86 9.06
C LEU A 21 -10.59 -2.62 8.08
N LEU A 22 -11.73 -3.11 8.56
CA LEU A 22 -12.75 -3.70 7.71
C LEU A 22 -13.57 -2.60 7.06
N CYS A 23 -13.64 -2.60 5.73
CA CYS A 23 -14.29 -1.55 4.95
C CYS A 23 -15.26 -2.16 3.93
N HIS A 24 -16.36 -1.45 3.66
CA HIS A 24 -17.32 -1.79 2.61
C HIS A 24 -17.71 -0.54 1.81
N GLY A 25 -18.14 -0.74 0.56
CA GLY A 25 -18.72 0.31 -0.27
C GLY A 25 -17.72 1.41 -0.62
N SER A 26 -18.05 2.67 -0.40
CA SER A 26 -17.19 3.81 -0.75
C SER A 26 -16.12 4.15 0.29
N TYR A 27 -16.07 3.47 1.44
CA TYR A 27 -15.19 3.86 2.54
C TYR A 27 -13.76 3.30 2.47
N TRP A 28 -13.51 2.28 1.64
CA TRP A 28 -12.21 1.61 1.59
C TRP A 28 -11.09 2.56 1.16
N GLN A 29 -11.34 3.48 0.22
CA GLN A 29 -10.35 4.47 -0.23
C GLN A 29 -9.87 5.33 0.94
N ARG A 30 -10.80 5.81 1.78
CA ARG A 30 -10.47 6.61 2.95
C ARG A 30 -9.70 5.82 3.99
N ALA A 31 -10.00 4.54 4.15
CA ALA A 31 -9.28 3.66 5.06
C ALA A 31 -7.86 3.37 4.57
N VAL A 32 -7.67 3.08 3.28
CA VAL A 32 -6.35 2.93 2.65
C VAL A 32 -5.53 4.20 2.86
N THR A 33 -6.07 5.37 2.51
CA THR A 33 -5.40 6.66 2.69
C THR A 33 -4.97 6.86 4.14
N ARG A 34 -5.83 6.53 5.11
CA ARG A 34 -5.52 6.63 6.53
C ARG A 34 -4.38 5.70 6.93
N LEU A 35 -4.43 4.43 6.52
CA LEU A 35 -3.37 3.45 6.82
C LEU A 35 -2.03 3.92 6.26
N LEU A 36 -1.98 4.38 5.02
CA LEU A 36 -0.75 4.87 4.38
C LEU A 36 -0.09 6.03 5.14
N LEU A 37 -0.89 6.87 5.81
CA LEU A 37 -0.40 8.02 6.57
C LEU A 37 0.03 7.68 8.01
N GLU A 38 -0.53 6.62 8.60
CA GLU A 38 -0.34 6.28 10.01
C GLU A 38 0.76 5.22 10.25
N VAL A 39 1.15 4.44 9.24
CA VAL A 39 2.12 3.32 9.40
C VAL A 39 3.55 3.70 9.04
N ASP A 40 4.54 3.13 9.71
CA ASP A 40 5.97 3.41 9.44
C ASP A 40 6.48 2.80 8.13
N GLN A 41 5.94 1.66 7.70
CA GLN A 41 6.33 0.93 6.50
C GLN A 41 5.09 0.39 5.78
N VAL A 42 5.14 0.38 4.46
CA VAL A 42 4.06 -0.11 3.60
C VAL A 42 4.58 -1.23 2.72
N PHE A 43 3.91 -2.38 2.79
CA PHE A 43 4.04 -3.47 1.83
C PHE A 43 2.76 -3.49 1.01
N LEU A 44 2.86 -3.09 -0.26
CA LEU A 44 1.73 -3.10 -1.18
C LEU A 44 1.80 -4.38 -2.02
N ASP A 45 0.80 -5.23 -1.83
CA ASP A 45 0.63 -6.43 -2.63
C ASP A 45 -0.03 -6.09 -3.97
N LEU A 46 0.64 -6.47 -5.05
CA LEU A 46 0.23 -6.32 -6.46
C LEU A 46 0.09 -7.71 -7.11
N THR A 47 0.02 -8.78 -6.32
CA THR A 47 -0.23 -10.14 -6.81
C THR A 47 -1.58 -10.20 -7.53
N GLY A 48 -1.58 -10.78 -8.73
CA GLY A 48 -2.77 -10.80 -9.59
C GLY A 48 -3.20 -9.43 -10.12
N PHE A 49 -2.36 -8.39 -10.08
CA PHE A 49 -2.74 -7.06 -10.59
C PHE A 49 -3.01 -7.09 -12.10
N HIS A 50 -4.21 -6.69 -12.48
CA HIS A 50 -4.74 -6.70 -13.86
C HIS A 50 -5.48 -5.38 -14.14
N PRO A 51 -5.64 -4.94 -15.41
CA PRO A 51 -6.39 -3.73 -15.79
C PRO A 51 -7.75 -3.52 -15.12
N ASP A 52 -8.48 -4.60 -14.82
CA ASP A 52 -9.81 -4.52 -14.20
C ASP A 52 -9.77 -4.29 -12.68
N HIS A 53 -8.61 -4.46 -12.05
CA HIS A 53 -8.40 -4.27 -10.61
C HIS A 53 -8.22 -2.77 -10.28
N ARG A 54 -9.28 -2.00 -10.51
CA ARG A 54 -9.32 -0.54 -10.25
C ARG A 54 -9.01 -0.18 -8.80
N GLY A 55 -9.31 -1.08 -7.86
CA GLY A 55 -8.97 -0.94 -6.43
C GLY A 55 -7.45 -0.86 -6.22
N THR A 56 -6.72 -1.86 -6.69
CA THR A 56 -5.24 -1.91 -6.60
C THR A 56 -4.58 -0.76 -7.35
N ALA A 57 -5.15 -0.31 -8.47
CA ALA A 57 -4.64 0.86 -9.19
C ALA A 57 -4.72 2.15 -8.33
N PHE A 58 -5.82 2.32 -7.58
CA PHE A 58 -5.94 3.43 -6.63
C PHE A 58 -4.94 3.30 -5.48
N GLU A 59 -4.79 2.10 -4.89
CA GLU A 59 -3.85 1.87 -3.79
C GLU A 59 -2.41 2.19 -4.20
N LEU A 60 -2.02 1.76 -5.41
CA LEU A 60 -0.71 2.08 -5.98
C LEU A 60 -0.50 3.59 -6.13
N GLN A 61 -1.47 4.30 -6.72
CA GLN A 61 -1.38 5.74 -6.90
C GLN A 61 -1.29 6.46 -5.54
N ALA A 62 -2.19 6.13 -4.61
CA ALA A 62 -2.21 6.71 -3.27
C ALA A 62 -0.90 6.44 -2.50
N ALA A 63 -0.30 5.25 -2.63
CA ALA A 63 0.97 4.94 -2.01
C ALA A 63 2.11 5.82 -2.55
N LEU A 64 2.19 6.03 -3.87
CA LEU A 64 3.20 6.91 -4.47
C LEU A 64 2.96 8.39 -4.17
N ASP A 65 1.71 8.78 -3.95
CA ASP A 65 1.35 10.16 -3.59
C ASP A 65 1.65 10.48 -2.13
N LEU A 66 1.52 9.52 -1.22
CA LEU A 66 1.50 9.79 0.22
C LEU A 66 2.71 9.22 0.98
N VAL A 67 3.38 8.20 0.43
CA VAL A 67 4.44 7.45 1.15
C VAL A 67 5.77 7.65 0.45
N ASP A 68 6.80 8.04 1.21
CA ASP A 68 8.17 8.08 0.68
C ASP A 68 8.62 6.68 0.26
N VAL A 69 9.17 6.52 -0.95
CA VAL A 69 9.54 5.19 -1.47
C VAL A 69 10.59 4.46 -0.63
N GLY A 70 11.35 5.13 0.23
CA GLY A 70 12.20 4.49 1.22
C GLY A 70 11.42 3.59 2.19
N ARG A 71 10.15 3.90 2.43
CA ARG A 71 9.20 3.20 3.30
C ARG A 71 8.19 2.31 2.55
N LEU A 72 8.25 2.27 1.22
CA LEU A 72 7.35 1.49 0.37
C LEU A 72 8.07 0.28 -0.22
N ARG A 73 7.47 -0.90 -0.08
CA ARG A 73 7.89 -2.14 -0.74
C ARG A 73 6.71 -2.69 -1.53
N LEU A 74 6.97 -3.08 -2.77
CA LEU A 74 5.97 -3.70 -3.63
C LEU A 74 6.22 -5.19 -3.70
N ILE A 75 5.15 -5.98 -3.71
CA ILE A 75 5.19 -7.44 -3.86
C ILE A 75 4.31 -7.79 -5.06
N ALA A 76 4.75 -8.73 -5.89
CA ALA A 76 3.92 -9.30 -6.96
C ALA A 76 4.21 -10.80 -7.08
N GLY A 77 3.20 -11.56 -7.49
CA GLY A 77 3.35 -12.98 -7.82
C GLY A 77 4.23 -13.19 -9.05
N ALA A 78 4.92 -14.33 -9.10
CA ALA A 78 5.75 -14.74 -10.23
C ALA A 78 4.99 -14.81 -11.57
N GLU A 79 3.67 -15.04 -11.53
CA GLU A 79 2.77 -15.12 -12.67
C GLU A 79 2.28 -13.75 -13.18
N CYS A 80 2.59 -12.65 -12.50
CA CYS A 80 2.15 -11.33 -12.91
C CYS A 80 2.75 -10.94 -14.28
N ASP A 81 1.94 -10.27 -15.11
CA ASP A 81 2.42 -9.59 -16.31
C ASP A 81 3.35 -8.43 -15.89
N GLN A 82 4.66 -8.70 -15.91
CA GLN A 82 5.67 -7.75 -15.49
C GLN A 82 5.73 -6.52 -16.39
N LEU A 83 5.40 -6.65 -17.68
CA LEU A 83 5.40 -5.52 -18.60
C LEU A 83 4.25 -4.57 -18.26
N PHE A 84 3.05 -5.12 -18.04
CA PHE A 84 1.92 -4.37 -17.54
C PHE A 84 2.23 -3.70 -16.20
N LEU A 85 2.77 -4.46 -15.24
CA LEU A 85 3.11 -3.95 -13.91
C LEU A 85 4.09 -2.77 -13.98
N VAL A 86 5.18 -2.90 -14.75
CA VAL A 86 6.15 -1.80 -14.95
C VAL A 86 5.50 -0.61 -15.64
N ALA A 87 4.63 -0.83 -16.62
CA ALA A 87 3.91 0.25 -17.29
C ALA A 87 3.02 1.04 -16.31
N GLN A 88 2.29 0.34 -15.45
CA GLN A 88 1.43 0.95 -14.42
C GLN A 88 2.24 1.70 -13.38
N LEU A 89 3.36 1.14 -12.90
CA LEU A 89 4.26 1.81 -11.96
C LEU A 89 4.81 3.12 -12.54
N ARG A 90 5.24 3.09 -13.80
CA ARG A 90 5.72 4.29 -14.50
C ARG A 90 4.60 5.30 -14.72
N ALA A 91 3.38 4.86 -15.03
CA ALA A 91 2.24 5.73 -15.18
C ALA A 91 1.90 6.44 -13.87
N ALA A 92 1.82 5.69 -12.77
CA ALA A 92 1.52 6.24 -11.45
C ALA A 92 2.62 7.18 -10.96
N TRP A 93 3.90 6.85 -11.21
CA TRP A 93 5.03 7.73 -10.90
C TRP A 93 4.94 9.08 -11.64
N ARG A 94 4.59 9.07 -12.94
CA ARG A 94 4.43 10.32 -13.70
C ARG A 94 3.21 11.13 -13.27
N ALA A 95 2.19 10.46 -12.74
CA ALA A 95 0.94 11.08 -12.31
C ALA A 95 0.96 11.51 -10.83
N MET A 96 2.10 11.43 -10.15
CA MET A 96 2.21 11.80 -8.75
C MET A 96 1.72 13.24 -8.50
N LEU A 97 1.02 13.42 -7.40
CA LEU A 97 0.61 14.73 -6.93
C LEU A 97 1.85 15.62 -6.69
N PRO A 98 1.78 16.94 -6.96
CA PRO A 98 2.89 17.86 -6.71
C PRO A 98 3.40 17.85 -5.26
N GLY A 99 2.52 17.52 -4.29
CA GLY A 99 2.86 17.41 -2.88
C GLY A 99 3.46 16.05 -2.46
N SER A 100 3.62 15.11 -3.40
CA SER A 100 4.15 13.78 -3.08
C SER A 100 5.57 13.89 -2.49
N PRO A 101 5.90 13.09 -1.46
CA PRO A 101 7.27 13.03 -0.95
C PRO A 101 8.26 12.58 -2.01
N ASN A 102 7.78 11.90 -3.07
CA ASN A 102 8.55 11.34 -4.17
C ASN A 102 8.72 12.31 -5.36
N ALA A 103 7.95 13.41 -5.42
CA ALA A 103 7.97 14.36 -6.53
C ALA A 103 9.19 15.31 -6.54
N ARG A 104 10.01 15.31 -5.48
CA ARG A 104 11.22 16.14 -5.40
C ARG A 104 12.31 15.61 -6.35
N SER A 105 13.08 16.52 -6.93
CA SER A 105 14.23 16.22 -7.77
C SER A 105 15.23 15.28 -7.09
N GLY A 106 15.71 14.29 -7.82
CA GLY A 106 16.69 13.31 -7.34
C GLY A 106 16.38 11.90 -7.85
N SER A 107 17.39 11.03 -7.83
CA SER A 107 17.18 9.61 -8.09
C SER A 107 16.51 8.95 -6.89
N ARG A 108 15.49 8.14 -7.16
CA ARG A 108 14.76 7.36 -6.14
C ARG A 108 14.64 5.92 -6.62
N THR A 109 14.73 5.00 -5.67
CA THR A 109 14.60 3.56 -5.95
C THR A 109 13.32 3.05 -5.32
N LEU A 110 12.45 2.44 -6.14
CA LEU A 110 11.28 1.70 -5.70
C LEU A 110 11.57 0.21 -5.89
N THR A 111 11.45 -0.57 -4.82
CA THR A 111 11.76 -2.00 -4.86
C THR A 111 10.49 -2.81 -5.03
N LEU A 112 10.47 -3.64 -6.08
CA LEU A 112 9.47 -4.66 -6.36
C LEU A 112 10.06 -6.05 -6.13
N HIS A 113 9.44 -6.83 -5.24
CA HIS A 113 9.77 -8.24 -5.03
C HIS A 113 8.80 -9.09 -5.85
N VAL A 114 9.36 -9.99 -6.65
CA VAL A 114 8.59 -10.97 -7.44
C VAL A 114 8.93 -12.35 -6.92
N GLY A 115 7.92 -13.13 -6.51
CA GLY A 115 8.10 -14.44 -5.88
C GLY A 115 6.91 -15.37 -6.02
#